data_AF-A0A067F104-F1
#
_entry.id   AF-A0A067F104-F1
#
_cell.length_a   1.000
_cell.length_b   1.000
_cell.length_c   1.000
_cell.angle_alpha   90.00
_cell.angle_beta   90.00
_cell.angle_gamma   90.00
#
_symmetry.space_group_name_H-M   'P 1'
#
loop_
_entity.id
_entity.type
_entity.pdbx_description
1 polymer ?
#
loop_
_entity_poly.entity_id
_entity_poly.type
_entity_poly.pdbx_seq_one_letter_code
_entity_poly.pdbx_strand_id
1 'polypeptide(L)'
;MKMGVMGAIHRAPCAAALPLRHVRARPIRCSSSSGHVSFIRDIAVANPPEHLDELLKVLRTRGDTIVSPGSRQGIIPLAIPLSENSSGAVTALLRWPTAPSGMEMPVVEVRKHGVWLLGKNVDQYIHRLLVEEDAHHLEENNSELYDASSEAGKKLYQRGDFAESNITNLDSYLLSKVGLFPDVLEHKVTQHFEQGDHL
;
A
#
# COMPACT_ATOMS: atom_id res chain seq x y z
N MET A 1 12.76 31.77 -78.99
CA MET A 1 11.79 32.34 -78.03
C MET A 1 11.40 31.26 -77.02
N LYS A 2 11.55 31.62 -75.74
CA LYS A 2 10.92 31.09 -74.50
C LYS A 2 11.19 29.64 -74.03
N MET A 3 11.68 29.62 -72.78
CA MET A 3 11.92 28.51 -71.84
C MET A 3 10.73 27.58 -71.58
N GLY A 4 11.04 26.37 -71.12
CA GLY A 4 10.14 25.53 -70.34
C GLY A 4 10.92 24.51 -69.50
N VAL A 5 11.38 24.91 -68.32
CA VAL A 5 11.86 24.03 -67.25
C VAL A 5 10.64 23.31 -66.66
N MET A 6 10.59 21.97 -66.74
CA MET A 6 9.55 21.18 -66.08
C MET A 6 10.14 20.57 -64.80
N GLY A 7 9.80 21.17 -63.66
CA GLY A 7 10.15 20.65 -62.34
C GLY A 7 9.31 19.41 -61.99
N ALA A 8 9.97 18.34 -61.56
CA ALA A 8 9.30 17.17 -60.98
C ALA A 8 8.91 17.49 -59.53
N ILE A 9 7.59 17.55 -59.26
CA ILE A 9 7.04 17.72 -57.92
C ILE A 9 6.97 16.34 -57.25
N HIS A 10 7.68 16.20 -56.13
CA HIS A 10 7.59 15.04 -55.25
C HIS A 10 6.15 14.87 -54.72
N ARG A 11 5.61 13.64 -54.81
CA ARG A 11 4.42 13.23 -54.06
C ARG A 11 4.78 12.01 -53.21
N ALA A 12 5.01 12.25 -51.91
CA ALA A 12 5.07 11.18 -50.92
C ALA A 12 3.66 10.57 -50.72
N PRO A 13 3.53 9.26 -50.46
CA PRO A 13 2.23 8.67 -50.16
C PRO A 13 1.77 9.11 -48.76
N CYS A 14 0.54 9.62 -48.67
CA CYS A 14 -0.17 9.84 -47.41
C CYS A 14 -0.23 8.52 -46.62
N ALA A 15 0.44 8.48 -45.47
CA ALA A 15 0.20 7.45 -44.47
C ALA A 15 -1.20 7.66 -43.88
N ALA A 16 -2.11 6.70 -44.12
CA ALA A 16 -3.40 6.68 -43.48
C ALA A 16 -3.19 6.43 -41.96
N ALA A 17 -3.32 7.50 -41.17
CA ALA A 17 -3.35 7.38 -39.72
C ALA A 17 -4.65 6.67 -39.32
N LEU A 18 -4.53 5.42 -38.88
CA LEU A 18 -5.61 4.71 -38.21
C LEU A 18 -5.93 5.49 -36.91
N PRO A 19 -7.18 5.88 -36.66
CA PRO A 19 -7.53 6.54 -35.41
C PRO A 19 -7.39 5.50 -34.30
N LEU A 20 -6.31 5.61 -33.51
CA LEU A 20 -6.24 5.01 -32.20
C LEU A 20 -7.42 5.56 -31.41
N ARG A 21 -8.45 4.74 -31.25
CA ARG A 21 -9.55 5.01 -30.33
C ARG A 21 -8.93 5.14 -28.95
N HIS A 22 -8.72 6.37 -28.50
CA HIS A 22 -8.52 6.65 -27.09
C HIS A 22 -9.78 6.20 -26.37
N VAL A 23 -9.74 4.98 -25.84
CA VAL A 23 -10.66 4.55 -24.78
C VAL A 23 -10.34 5.47 -23.62
N ARG A 24 -11.12 6.55 -23.52
CA ARG A 24 -11.07 7.46 -22.39
C ARG A 24 -11.56 6.65 -21.19
N ALA A 25 -10.63 6.00 -20.50
CA ALA A 25 -10.92 5.35 -19.25
C ALA A 25 -11.56 6.41 -18.35
N ARG A 26 -12.84 6.22 -18.00
CA ARG A 26 -13.47 7.07 -17.01
C ARG A 26 -12.61 6.97 -15.75
N PRO A 27 -12.14 8.08 -15.16
CA PRO A 27 -11.48 8.00 -13.87
C PRO A 27 -12.53 7.49 -12.89
N ILE A 28 -12.40 6.24 -12.47
CA ILE A 28 -13.18 5.69 -11.37
C ILE A 28 -12.70 6.46 -10.13
N ARG A 29 -13.44 7.51 -9.77
CA ARG A 29 -13.18 8.30 -8.57
C ARG A 29 -13.80 7.58 -7.38
N CYS A 30 -13.12 6.54 -6.94
CA CYS A 30 -13.53 5.68 -5.84
C CYS A 30 -12.68 6.00 -4.62
N SER A 31 -13.01 7.09 -3.92
CA SER A 31 -12.43 7.41 -2.60
C SER A 31 -13.18 6.73 -1.44
N SER A 32 -14.18 5.90 -1.76
CA SER A 32 -14.92 5.08 -0.79
C SER A 32 -14.30 3.68 -0.65
N SER A 33 -14.52 3.05 0.49
CA SER A 33 -14.03 1.69 0.78
C SER A 33 -14.58 0.65 -0.21
N SER A 34 -15.88 0.72 -0.51
CA SER A 34 -16.54 -0.05 -1.57
C SER A 34 -15.84 0.03 -2.94
N GLY A 35 -15.25 1.18 -3.27
CA GLY A 35 -14.58 1.35 -4.55
C GLY A 35 -13.25 0.61 -4.66
N HIS A 36 -12.53 0.43 -3.54
CA HIS A 36 -11.32 -0.38 -3.49
C HIS A 36 -11.63 -1.85 -3.67
N VAL A 37 -12.67 -2.36 -3.00
CA VAL A 37 -13.13 -3.74 -3.11
C VAL A 37 -13.50 -4.09 -4.56
N SER A 38 -14.31 -3.24 -5.22
CA SER A 38 -14.68 -3.43 -6.63
C SER A 38 -13.46 -3.40 -7.55
N PHE A 39 -12.53 -2.47 -7.34
CA PHE A 39 -11.33 -2.39 -8.16
C PHE A 39 -10.48 -3.66 -8.05
N ILE A 40 -10.27 -4.17 -6.84
CA ILE A 40 -9.48 -5.39 -6.62
C ILE A 40 -10.15 -6.60 -7.31
N ARG A 41 -11.47 -6.73 -7.17
CA ARG A 41 -12.23 -7.82 -7.76
C ARG A 41 -12.25 -7.74 -9.29
N ASP A 42 -12.65 -6.59 -9.82
CA ASP A 42 -13.05 -6.46 -11.22
C ASP A 42 -11.87 -6.08 -12.13
N ILE A 43 -10.91 -5.31 -11.62
CA ILE A 43 -9.75 -4.81 -12.40
C ILE A 43 -8.48 -5.60 -12.07
N ALA A 44 -8.18 -5.80 -10.79
CA ALA A 44 -6.98 -6.52 -10.40
C ALA A 44 -7.14 -8.06 -10.49
N VAL A 45 -8.37 -8.53 -10.69
CA VAL A 45 -8.76 -9.95 -10.81
C VAL A 45 -8.15 -10.74 -9.64
N ALA A 46 -8.38 -10.23 -8.43
CA ALA A 46 -7.88 -10.79 -7.18
C ALA A 46 -8.99 -10.81 -6.13
N ASN A 47 -8.78 -11.58 -5.06
CA ASN A 47 -9.70 -11.61 -3.93
C ASN A 47 -9.45 -10.39 -3.03
N PRO A 48 -10.46 -9.54 -2.78
CA PRO A 48 -10.34 -8.45 -1.82
C PRO A 48 -10.03 -8.98 -0.41
N PRO A 49 -9.08 -8.37 0.33
CA PRO A 49 -8.85 -8.72 1.73
C PRO A 49 -10.09 -8.48 2.59
N GLU A 50 -10.30 -9.32 3.60
CA GLU A 50 -11.49 -9.28 4.48
C GLU A 50 -11.64 -7.94 5.20
N HIS A 51 -10.58 -7.49 5.90
CA HIS A 51 -10.61 -6.28 6.73
C HIS A 51 -10.09 -5.02 6.01
N LEU A 52 -10.27 -4.94 4.69
CA LEU A 52 -9.77 -3.79 3.91
C LEU A 52 -10.43 -2.47 4.31
N ASP A 53 -11.72 -2.51 4.61
CA ASP A 53 -12.49 -1.31 4.98
C ASP A 53 -12.04 -0.76 6.34
N GLU A 54 -11.73 -1.65 7.29
CA GLU A 54 -11.15 -1.33 8.59
C GLU A 54 -9.75 -0.72 8.42
N LEU A 55 -8.90 -1.31 7.57
CA LEU A 55 -7.59 -0.74 7.28
C LEU A 55 -7.69 0.69 6.72
N LEU A 56 -8.61 0.95 5.78
CA LEU A 56 -8.80 2.30 5.23
C LEU A 56 -9.27 3.31 6.29
N LYS A 57 -10.07 2.87 7.27
CA LYS A 57 -10.45 3.73 8.41
C LYS A 57 -9.26 4.00 9.31
N VAL A 58 -8.50 2.96 9.67
CA VAL A 58 -7.27 3.06 10.48
C VAL A 58 -6.27 4.03 9.84
N LEU A 59 -5.99 3.89 8.55
CA LEU A 59 -5.08 4.78 7.82
C LEU A 59 -5.58 6.23 7.82
N ARG A 60 -6.89 6.45 7.65
CA ARG A 60 -7.48 7.79 7.72
C ARG A 60 -7.36 8.39 9.12
N THR A 61 -7.62 7.61 10.17
CA THR A 61 -7.49 8.06 11.55
C THR A 61 -6.05 8.38 11.92
N ARG A 62 -5.08 7.65 11.35
CA ARG A 62 -3.64 7.95 11.48
C ARG A 62 -3.24 9.28 10.81
N GLY A 63 -4.12 9.86 9.99
CA GLY A 63 -3.88 11.12 9.29
C GLY A 63 -3.52 10.97 7.81
N ASP A 64 -3.53 9.75 7.25
CA ASP A 64 -3.28 9.56 5.83
C ASP A 64 -4.47 10.00 4.96
N THR A 65 -4.17 10.45 3.75
CA THR A 65 -5.21 10.79 2.76
C THR A 65 -5.55 9.57 1.91
N ILE A 66 -6.81 9.14 1.94
CA ILE A 66 -7.27 8.00 1.13
C ILE A 66 -7.23 8.35 -0.37
N VAL A 67 -6.50 7.56 -1.14
CA VAL A 67 -6.33 7.72 -2.59
C VAL A 67 -7.20 6.73 -3.36
N SER A 68 -7.54 7.07 -4.61
CA SER A 68 -8.30 6.15 -5.46
C SER A 68 -7.42 4.99 -5.89
N PRO A 69 -7.91 3.74 -5.94
CA PRO A 69 -7.15 2.59 -6.43
C PRO A 69 -6.73 2.73 -7.91
N GLY A 70 -7.40 3.61 -8.66
CA GLY A 70 -7.05 3.95 -10.04
C GLY A 70 -5.94 5.00 -10.18
N SER A 71 -5.56 5.70 -9.11
CA SER A 71 -4.52 6.74 -9.12
C SER A 71 -3.11 6.14 -9.11
N ARG A 72 -2.73 5.50 -10.22
CA ARG A 72 -1.47 4.73 -10.33
C ARG A 72 -0.32 5.48 -11.00
N GLN A 73 -0.45 6.80 -11.16
CA GLN A 73 0.58 7.60 -11.82
C GLN A 73 1.85 7.63 -10.97
N GLY A 74 2.98 7.18 -11.53
CA GLY A 74 4.27 7.15 -10.81
C GLY A 74 4.39 6.03 -9.78
N ILE A 75 3.44 5.10 -9.72
CA ILE A 75 3.43 3.95 -8.82
C ILE A 75 3.76 2.68 -9.62
N ILE A 76 4.40 1.69 -8.99
CA ILE A 76 4.65 0.39 -9.63
C ILE A 76 3.32 -0.27 -10.08
N PRO A 77 3.26 -0.89 -11.28
CA PRO A 77 1.99 -1.36 -11.87
C PRO A 77 1.20 -2.37 -11.02
N LEU A 78 1.88 -3.10 -10.15
CA LEU A 78 1.28 -4.14 -9.31
C LEU A 78 0.74 -3.60 -7.98
N ALA A 79 1.10 -2.37 -7.58
CA ALA A 79 0.57 -1.78 -6.37
C ALA A 79 -0.81 -1.15 -6.62
N ILE A 80 -1.74 -1.40 -5.72
CA ILE A 80 -3.08 -0.83 -5.68
C ILE A 80 -3.07 0.17 -4.52
N PRO A 81 -3.01 1.49 -4.79
CA PRO A 81 -2.89 2.49 -3.74
C PRO A 81 -4.12 2.50 -2.82
N LEU A 82 -3.88 2.75 -1.53
CA LEU A 82 -4.88 2.86 -0.47
C LEU A 82 -4.88 4.26 0.16
N SER A 83 -3.72 4.70 0.63
CA SER A 83 -3.54 5.98 1.31
C SER A 83 -2.19 6.61 0.94
N GLU A 84 -2.09 7.92 1.10
CA GLU A 84 -0.85 8.68 0.97
C GLU A 84 -0.59 9.45 2.27
N ASN A 85 0.63 9.32 2.79
CA ASN A 85 1.05 10.01 4.01
C ASN A 85 1.61 11.42 3.70
N SER A 86 1.93 12.18 4.75
CA SER A 86 2.44 13.56 4.62
C SER A 86 3.80 13.66 3.91
N SER A 87 4.57 12.57 3.85
CA SER A 87 5.85 12.50 3.13
C SER A 87 5.69 12.20 1.64
N GLY A 88 4.47 11.93 1.18
CA GLY A 88 4.16 11.52 -0.19
C GLY A 88 4.46 10.04 -0.46
N ALA A 89 4.68 9.23 0.59
CA ALA A 89 4.76 7.79 0.46
C ALA A 89 3.34 7.20 0.44
N VAL A 90 3.15 6.20 -0.41
CA VAL A 90 1.84 5.62 -0.69
C VAL A 90 1.74 4.23 -0.08
N THR A 91 0.83 4.06 0.87
CA THR A 91 0.44 2.73 1.35
C THR A 91 -0.42 2.05 0.30
N ALA A 92 -0.09 0.82 -0.08
CA ALA A 92 -0.72 0.09 -1.16
C ALA A 92 -0.84 -1.41 -0.87
N LEU A 93 -1.78 -2.09 -1.54
CA LEU A 93 -1.80 -3.54 -1.65
C LEU A 93 -0.96 -3.97 -2.85
N LEU A 94 -0.06 -4.93 -2.66
CA LEU A 94 0.73 -5.49 -3.75
C LEU A 94 0.04 -6.72 -4.34
N ARG A 95 -0.39 -6.61 -5.60
CA ARG A 95 -1.03 -7.72 -6.31
C ARG A 95 0.00 -8.62 -6.97
N TRP A 96 -0.06 -9.92 -6.67
CA TRP A 96 0.76 -10.93 -7.33
C TRP A 96 0.28 -11.21 -8.76
N PRO A 97 1.15 -11.20 -9.79
CA PRO A 97 0.74 -11.43 -11.17
C PRO A 97 0.06 -12.77 -11.42
N THR A 98 0.57 -13.81 -10.78
CA THR A 98 0.18 -15.21 -10.92
C THR A 98 -0.07 -15.81 -9.53
N ALA A 99 -0.85 -15.11 -8.69
CA ALA A 99 -1.15 -15.56 -7.34
C ALA A 99 -1.85 -16.93 -7.39
N PRO A 100 -1.35 -17.96 -6.70
CA PRO A 100 -2.13 -19.16 -6.48
C PRO A 100 -3.36 -18.83 -5.62
N SER A 101 -4.38 -19.68 -5.68
CA SER A 101 -5.57 -19.54 -4.83
C SER A 101 -5.15 -19.56 -3.35
N GLY A 102 -5.62 -18.58 -2.59
CA GLY A 102 -5.29 -18.43 -1.17
C GLY A 102 -4.03 -17.62 -0.85
N MET A 103 -3.29 -17.13 -1.85
CA MET A 103 -2.19 -16.19 -1.59
C MET A 103 -2.74 -14.79 -1.29
N GLU A 104 -2.40 -14.27 -0.11
CA GLU A 104 -2.81 -12.95 0.33
C GLU A 104 -2.00 -11.83 -0.36
N MET A 105 -2.61 -10.65 -0.44
CA MET A 105 -1.93 -9.46 -0.94
C MET A 105 -1.22 -8.75 0.22
N PRO A 106 0.11 -8.60 0.17
CA PRO A 106 0.82 -7.87 1.20
C PRO A 106 0.55 -6.38 1.14
N VAL A 107 0.63 -5.75 2.31
CA VAL A 107 0.58 -4.30 2.46
C VAL A 107 2.00 -3.76 2.35
N VAL A 108 2.19 -2.79 1.48
CA VAL A 108 3.49 -2.20 1.18
C VAL A 108 3.43 -0.68 1.23
N GLU A 109 4.57 -0.07 1.51
CA GLU A 109 4.78 1.36 1.30
C GLU A 109 5.57 1.55 0.00
N VAL A 110 4.99 2.31 -0.92
CA VAL A 110 5.66 2.72 -2.17
C VAL A 110 6.24 4.11 -1.96
N ARG A 111 7.56 4.21 -2.07
CA ARG A 111 8.30 5.47 -2.02
C ARG A 111 8.83 5.81 -3.41
N LYS A 112 9.41 7.00 -3.55
CA LYS A 112 10.08 7.43 -4.79
C LYS A 112 11.11 6.41 -5.31
N HIS A 113 11.79 5.71 -4.41
CA HIS A 113 12.92 4.82 -4.73
C HIS A 113 12.80 3.43 -4.09
N GLY A 114 11.62 2.81 -4.16
CA GLY A 114 11.48 1.41 -3.77
C GLY A 114 10.14 1.09 -3.15
N VAL A 115 10.05 -0.14 -2.64
CA VAL A 115 8.86 -0.70 -2.01
C VAL A 115 9.28 -1.37 -0.72
N TRP A 116 8.63 -0.99 0.38
CA TRP A 116 8.88 -1.57 1.70
C TRP A 116 7.71 -2.42 2.12
N LEU A 117 7.99 -3.62 2.63
CA LEU A 117 6.96 -4.51 3.15
C LEU A 117 6.51 -4.02 4.53
N LEU A 118 5.24 -3.67 4.68
CA LEU A 118 4.65 -3.24 5.95
C LEU A 118 3.98 -4.41 6.68
N GLY A 119 3.44 -5.36 5.94
CA GLY A 119 2.86 -6.60 6.47
C GLY A 119 2.53 -7.59 5.36
N LYS A 120 2.54 -8.89 5.69
CA LYS A 120 2.25 -9.98 4.74
C LYS A 120 0.81 -9.95 4.22
N ASN A 121 -0.09 -9.37 5.00
CA ASN A 121 -1.52 -9.22 4.72
C ASN A 121 -2.07 -8.02 5.52
N VAL A 122 -3.35 -7.71 5.30
CA VAL A 122 -4.03 -6.58 5.95
C VAL A 122 -4.10 -6.75 7.47
N ASP A 123 -4.48 -7.94 7.94
CA ASP A 123 -4.67 -8.26 9.36
C ASP A 123 -3.37 -8.08 10.16
N GLN A 124 -2.25 -8.58 9.64
CA GLN A 124 -0.94 -8.43 10.27
C GLN A 124 -0.53 -6.96 10.34
N TYR A 125 -0.84 -6.17 9.32
CA TYR A 125 -0.52 -4.75 9.33
C TYR A 125 -1.41 -3.96 10.31
N ILE A 126 -2.73 -4.25 10.38
CA ILE A 126 -3.61 -3.68 11.40
C ILE A 126 -3.09 -4.03 12.80
N HIS A 127 -2.76 -5.30 13.06
CA HIS A 127 -2.24 -5.74 14.35
C HIS A 127 -0.95 -4.98 14.72
N ARG A 128 -0.01 -4.84 13.77
CA ARG A 128 1.21 -4.04 13.96
C ARG A 128 0.87 -2.60 14.36
N LEU A 129 -0.02 -1.93 13.62
CA LEU A 129 -0.41 -0.55 13.89
C LEU A 129 -1.02 -0.38 15.28
N LEU A 130 -1.87 -1.32 15.71
CA LEU A 130 -2.49 -1.27 17.05
C LEU A 130 -1.46 -1.46 18.17
N VAL A 131 -0.49 -2.36 17.98
CA VAL A 131 0.58 -2.60 18.96
C VAL A 131 1.52 -1.40 19.06
N GLU A 132 1.92 -0.83 17.92
CA GLU A 132 2.75 0.39 17.89
C GLU A 132 2.03 1.55 18.59
N GLU A 133 0.72 1.73 18.32
CA GLU A 133 -0.08 2.77 18.96
C GLU A 133 -0.15 2.60 20.49
N ASP A 134 -0.39 1.37 20.96
CA ASP A 134 -0.48 1.02 22.38
C ASP A 134 0.87 1.19 23.11
N ALA A 135 1.98 0.92 22.42
CA ALA A 135 3.32 1.13 22.97
C ALA A 135 3.72 2.60 23.07
N HIS A 136 3.22 3.47 22.17
CA HIS A 136 3.56 4.89 22.13
C HIS A 136 2.69 5.77 23.05
N HIS A 137 1.47 5.35 23.38
CA HIS A 137 0.53 6.15 24.19
C HIS A 137 0.43 5.66 25.63
N LEU A 138 1.37 6.08 26.48
CA LEU A 138 1.38 5.75 27.91
C LEU A 138 0.36 6.55 28.75
N GLU A 139 -0.11 7.72 28.27
CA GLU A 139 -0.88 8.65 29.13
C GLU A 139 -2.15 9.25 28.51
N GLU A 140 -2.35 9.21 27.19
CA GLU A 140 -3.56 9.74 26.56
C GLU A 140 -4.42 8.64 25.93
N ASN A 141 -5.69 8.67 26.28
CA ASN A 141 -6.71 7.69 25.95
C ASN A 141 -7.15 7.79 24.48
N ASN A 142 -6.22 7.86 23.54
CA ASN A 142 -6.51 7.99 22.13
C ASN A 142 -6.94 6.62 21.56
N SER A 143 -8.19 6.26 21.88
CA SER A 143 -8.85 5.03 21.41
C SER A 143 -9.21 5.10 19.92
N GLU A 144 -8.90 6.21 19.23
CA GLU A 144 -9.42 6.47 17.89
C GLU A 144 -8.98 5.41 16.87
N LEU A 145 -7.71 4.98 16.89
CA LEU A 145 -7.23 3.93 15.98
C LEU A 145 -7.84 2.56 16.31
N TYR A 146 -7.98 2.24 17.60
CA TYR A 146 -8.61 1.01 18.04
C TYR A 146 -10.10 0.97 17.63
N ASP A 147 -10.81 2.08 17.84
CA ASP A 147 -12.22 2.23 17.46
C ASP A 147 -12.39 2.17 15.93
N ALA A 148 -11.46 2.76 15.17
CA ALA A 148 -11.45 2.72 13.71
C ALA A 148 -11.27 1.30 13.15
N SER A 149 -10.48 0.47 13.84
CA SER A 149 -10.26 -0.94 13.50
C SER A 149 -11.46 -1.85 13.83
N SER A 150 -12.43 -1.35 14.60
CA SER A 150 -13.72 -2.00 14.86
C SER A 150 -13.59 -3.47 15.31
N GLU A 151 -14.42 -4.37 14.80
CA GLU A 151 -14.39 -5.80 15.15
C GLU A 151 -13.09 -6.49 14.72
N ALA A 152 -12.46 -6.06 13.62
CA ALA A 152 -11.19 -6.62 13.18
C ALA A 152 -10.09 -6.36 14.22
N GLY A 153 -10.01 -5.13 14.75
CA GLY A 153 -9.07 -4.77 15.80
C GLY A 153 -9.22 -5.63 17.04
N LYS A 154 -10.44 -5.73 17.57
CA LYS A 154 -10.75 -6.54 18.77
C LYS A 154 -10.36 -8.01 18.62
N LYS A 155 -10.44 -8.56 17.40
CA LYS A 155 -10.06 -9.94 17.10
C LYS A 155 -8.54 -10.10 16.97
N LEU A 156 -7.85 -9.07 16.50
CA LEU A 156 -6.42 -9.13 16.18
C LEU A 156 -5.52 -8.77 17.36
N TYR A 157 -5.94 -7.82 18.20
CA TYR A 157 -5.14 -7.31 19.32
C TYR A 157 -6.04 -6.83 20.45
N GLN A 158 -5.74 -7.22 21.68
CA GLN A 158 -6.39 -6.64 22.86
C GLN A 158 -5.51 -5.50 23.41
N ARG A 159 -6.12 -4.33 23.58
CA ARG A 159 -5.42 -3.14 24.08
C ARG A 159 -4.84 -3.40 25.47
N GLY A 160 -3.57 -3.04 25.67
CA GLY A 160 -2.82 -3.33 26.89
C GLY A 160 -2.00 -4.63 26.84
N ASP A 161 -2.21 -5.51 25.85
CA ASP A 161 -1.49 -6.80 25.74
C ASP A 161 0.03 -6.62 25.65
N PHE A 162 0.51 -5.52 25.05
CA PHE A 162 1.93 -5.20 25.02
C PHE A 162 2.49 -5.01 26.44
N ALA A 163 1.84 -4.18 27.26
CA ALA A 163 2.27 -3.93 28.63
C ALA A 163 2.13 -5.19 29.51
N GLU A 164 1.05 -5.96 29.34
CA GLU A 164 0.81 -7.20 30.08
C GLU A 164 1.81 -8.32 29.73
N SER A 165 2.39 -8.29 28.53
CA SER A 165 3.34 -9.31 28.08
C SER A 165 4.68 -9.30 28.82
N ASN A 166 5.01 -8.23 29.56
CA ASN A 166 6.31 -7.96 30.18
C ASN A 166 7.50 -7.94 29.20
N ILE A 167 7.25 -7.85 27.88
CA ILE A 167 8.30 -7.68 26.88
C ILE A 167 8.65 -6.19 26.81
N THR A 168 9.87 -5.84 27.23
CA THR A 168 10.29 -4.43 27.33
C THR A 168 10.62 -3.77 26.00
N ASN A 169 10.90 -4.57 24.96
CA ASN A 169 11.32 -4.10 23.65
C ASN A 169 10.23 -4.38 22.61
N LEU A 170 9.72 -3.32 21.98
CA LEU A 170 8.65 -3.37 20.98
C LEU A 170 8.99 -4.30 19.82
N ASP A 171 10.21 -4.23 19.28
CA ASP A 171 10.63 -5.09 18.16
C ASP A 171 10.54 -6.57 18.51
N SER A 172 10.93 -6.93 19.73
CA SER A 172 10.86 -8.30 20.22
C SER A 172 9.42 -8.77 20.42
N TYR A 173 8.52 -7.87 20.82
CA TYR A 173 7.09 -8.17 20.85
C TYR A 173 6.53 -8.36 19.44
N LEU A 174 6.79 -7.43 18.52
CA LEU A 174 6.33 -7.51 17.13
C LEU A 174 6.77 -8.83 16.49
N LEU A 175 8.04 -9.19 16.60
CA LEU A 175 8.57 -10.42 16.00
C LEU A 175 8.01 -11.71 16.63
N SER A 176 7.67 -11.68 17.92
CA SER A 176 7.20 -12.88 18.64
C SER A 176 5.67 -13.05 18.64
N LYS A 177 4.91 -11.95 18.60
CA LYS A 177 3.44 -11.96 18.74
C LYS A 177 2.69 -11.55 17.48
N VAL A 178 3.28 -10.71 16.63
CA VAL A 178 2.60 -10.15 15.44
C VAL A 178 3.11 -10.80 14.15
N GLY A 179 4.42 -10.85 13.98
CA GLY A 179 5.11 -11.63 12.96
C GLY A 179 6.36 -10.95 12.41
N LEU A 180 6.84 -11.46 11.27
CA LEU A 180 8.11 -11.04 10.68
C LEU A 180 7.95 -9.78 9.83
N PHE A 181 8.71 -8.75 10.20
CA PHE A 181 8.78 -7.48 9.47
C PHE A 181 10.25 -7.18 9.13
N PRO A 182 10.59 -6.97 7.84
CA PRO A 182 11.98 -6.75 7.44
C PRO A 182 12.64 -5.56 8.13
N ASP A 183 11.91 -4.46 8.28
CA ASP A 183 12.39 -3.24 8.96
C ASP A 183 12.66 -3.46 10.45
N VAL A 184 11.82 -4.25 11.13
CA VAL A 184 12.05 -4.62 12.54
C VAL A 184 13.29 -5.51 12.68
N LEU A 185 13.54 -6.41 11.72
CA LEU A 185 14.77 -7.22 11.70
C LEU A 185 16.00 -6.35 11.46
N GLU A 186 15.95 -5.41 10.51
CA GLU A 186 17.02 -4.45 10.24
C GLU A 186 17.34 -3.60 11.48
N HIS A 187 16.31 -3.17 12.21
CA HIS A 187 16.47 -2.41 13.45
C HIS A 187 17.17 -3.24 14.53
N LYS A 188 16.73 -4.48 14.76
CA LYS A 188 17.38 -5.38 15.73
C LYS A 188 18.84 -5.68 15.39
N VAL A 189 19.12 -5.93 14.11
CA VAL A 189 20.50 -6.15 13.64
C VAL A 189 21.37 -4.92 13.91
N THR A 190 20.85 -3.73 13.62
CA THR A 190 21.55 -2.47 13.91
C THR A 190 21.82 -2.30 15.40
N GLN A 191 20.83 -2.58 16.25
CA GLN A 191 20.97 -2.50 17.70
C GLN A 191 22.06 -3.45 18.25
N HIS A 192 22.15 -4.68 17.72
CA HIS A 192 23.22 -5.60 18.11
C HIS A 192 24.61 -5.07 17.71
N PHE A 193 24.75 -4.51 16.51
CA PHE A 193 26.01 -3.88 16.09
C PHE A 193 26.40 -2.70 16.99
N GLU A 194 25.44 -1.87 17.40
CA GLU A 194 25.66 -0.75 18.31
C GLU A 194 26.06 -1.20 19.72
N GLN A 195 25.59 -2.37 20.16
CA GLN A 195 25.95 -2.98 21.44
C GLN A 195 27.34 -3.65 21.43
N GLY A 196 27.99 -3.74 20.26
CA GLY A 196 29.29 -4.38 20.10
C GLY A 196 29.21 -5.91 19.99
N ASP A 197 28.02 -6.47 19.77
CA ASP A 197 27.84 -7.88 19.47
C ASP A 197 28.33 -8.14 18.04
N HIS A 198 29.58 -8.53 17.90
CA HIS A 198 30.18 -8.94 16.64
C HIS A 198 30.28 -10.47 16.59
N LEU A 199 29.95 -11.06 15.42
CA LEU A 199 29.99 -12.51 15.16
C LEU A 199 31.40 -13.09 15.29
#